data_AF-A0A955VYU0-F1
#
_entry.id   AF-A0A955VYU0-F1
#
_cell.length_a   1.000
_cell.length_b   1.000
_cell.length_c   1.000
_cell.angle_alpha   90.00
_cell.angle_beta   90.00
_cell.angle_gamma   90.00
#
_symmetry.space_group_name_H-M   'P 1'
#
loop_
_entity.id
_entity.type
_entity.pdbx_description
1 polymer ?
#
loop_
_entity_poly.entity_id
_entity_poly.type
_entity_poly.pdbx_seq_one_letter_code
_entity_poly.pdbx_strand_id
1 'polypeptide(L)'
;MNIAAHHATPPAASARRARRSLAALVALVATLMSGCLVTDTIDFPDEVNYPPSIVAAPGGLPMNRIAHIDRSTATSDDLTLDVIVRDPNEDQTLRYRVFVDDDTFDKLPVLDGDLAPLGTVDRHTIIRLPLEALGVAGRCHRVELIVTSAFSPSGTALREPATPGDVDDASWWIELTDADHPSIERACL
;
A
#
# COMPACT_ATOMS: atom_id res chain seq x y z
N MET A 1 -69.13 -28.48 -94.57
CA MET A 1 -70.22 -29.06 -93.76
C MET A 1 -70.53 -28.10 -92.62
N ASN A 2 -71.82 -27.75 -92.54
CA ASN A 2 -72.42 -26.76 -91.64
C ASN A 2 -72.22 -27.08 -90.14
N ILE A 3 -72.31 -26.07 -89.27
CA ILE A 3 -73.44 -25.88 -88.32
C ILE A 3 -73.20 -24.62 -87.44
N ALA A 4 -74.14 -23.68 -87.61
CA ALA A 4 -74.80 -22.76 -86.68
C ALA A 4 -74.30 -22.55 -85.22
N ALA A 5 -74.14 -21.25 -84.91
CA ALA A 5 -74.96 -20.44 -83.99
C ALA A 5 -74.73 -20.38 -82.46
N HIS A 6 -75.02 -19.16 -82.00
CA HIS A 6 -75.66 -18.74 -80.74
C HIS A 6 -74.84 -18.35 -79.49
N HIS A 7 -75.04 -17.07 -79.16
CA HIS A 7 -75.46 -16.49 -77.87
C HIS A 7 -74.47 -16.24 -76.71
N ALA A 8 -74.63 -15.00 -76.21
CA ALA A 8 -74.76 -14.59 -74.81
C ALA A 8 -73.51 -14.12 -74.03
N THR A 9 -73.47 -12.80 -73.75
CA THR A 9 -73.00 -12.15 -72.50
C THR A 9 -73.83 -12.66 -71.29
N PRO A 10 -73.45 -12.54 -69.98
CA PRO A 10 -72.47 -11.66 -69.28
C PRO A 10 -71.73 -12.44 -68.13
N PRO A 11 -71.42 -11.96 -66.88
CA PRO A 11 -71.06 -10.65 -66.31
C PRO A 11 -69.72 -10.68 -65.50
N ALA A 12 -69.47 -9.57 -64.80
CA ALA A 12 -68.35 -9.24 -63.91
C ALA A 12 -68.00 -10.24 -62.78
N ALA A 13 -66.73 -10.28 -62.40
CA ALA A 13 -66.30 -10.61 -61.04
C ALA A 13 -65.00 -9.89 -60.66
N SER A 14 -65.09 -9.10 -59.61
CA SER A 14 -63.99 -8.48 -58.88
C SER A 14 -63.35 -9.50 -57.93
N ALA A 15 -62.02 -9.51 -57.79
CA ALA A 15 -61.39 -10.08 -56.61
C ALA A 15 -60.00 -9.47 -56.39
N ARG A 16 -59.92 -8.68 -55.32
CA ARG A 16 -58.74 -7.99 -54.80
C ARG A 16 -57.61 -8.98 -54.54
N ARG A 17 -56.43 -8.77 -55.16
CA ARG A 17 -55.23 -9.56 -54.87
C ARG A 17 -54.53 -9.02 -53.62
N ALA A 18 -54.47 -9.92 -52.64
CA ALA A 18 -53.77 -9.90 -51.36
C ALA A 18 -52.55 -8.96 -51.25
N ARG A 19 -52.64 -7.98 -50.34
CA ARG A 19 -51.49 -7.35 -49.67
C ARG A 19 -51.61 -7.60 -48.17
N ARG A 20 -51.20 -8.78 -47.70
CA ARG A 20 -50.98 -9.05 -46.27
C ARG A 20 -49.96 -10.18 -46.14
N SER A 21 -48.67 -9.85 -46.01
CA SER A 21 -47.64 -10.72 -45.40
C SER A 21 -46.29 -9.99 -45.39
N LEU A 22 -46.14 -8.98 -44.54
CA LEU A 22 -44.82 -8.40 -44.23
C LEU A 22 -44.72 -7.78 -42.83
N ALA A 23 -45.81 -7.76 -42.05
CA ALA A 23 -45.79 -7.23 -40.68
C ALA A 23 -45.41 -8.27 -39.61
N ALA A 24 -45.40 -9.57 -39.94
CA ALA A 24 -45.19 -10.62 -38.94
C ALA A 24 -43.72 -10.93 -38.63
N LEU A 25 -42.76 -10.51 -39.46
CA LEU A 25 -41.34 -10.85 -39.27
C LEU A 25 -40.57 -9.83 -38.41
N VAL A 26 -41.06 -8.59 -38.29
CA VAL A 26 -40.35 -7.51 -37.56
C VAL A 26 -40.62 -7.55 -36.06
N ALA A 27 -41.76 -8.12 -35.63
CA ALA A 27 -42.14 -8.15 -34.21
C ALA A 27 -41.36 -9.18 -33.37
N LEU A 28 -40.65 -10.14 -33.99
CA LEU A 28 -39.95 -11.21 -33.25
C LEU A 28 -38.49 -10.88 -32.91
N VAL A 29 -37.89 -9.84 -33.51
CA VAL A 29 -36.47 -9.50 -33.30
C VAL A 29 -36.28 -8.50 -32.14
N ALA A 30 -37.32 -7.72 -31.80
CA ALA A 30 -37.23 -6.69 -30.76
C ALA A 30 -37.19 -7.25 -29.32
N THR A 31 -37.57 -8.51 -29.10
CA THR A 31 -37.61 -9.15 -27.77
C THR A 31 -36.32 -9.88 -27.38
N LEU A 32 -35.33 -9.98 -28.28
CA LEU A 32 -34.05 -10.66 -28.00
C LEU A 32 -32.96 -9.72 -27.46
N MET A 33 -33.23 -8.41 -27.37
CA MET A 33 -32.25 -7.40 -26.93
C MET A 33 -32.54 -6.83 -25.53
N SER A 34 -33.56 -7.33 -24.82
CA SER A 34 -33.74 -7.06 -23.39
C SER A 34 -32.85 -7.99 -22.57
N GLY A 35 -31.54 -7.92 -22.79
CA GLY A 35 -30.57 -8.47 -21.87
C GLY A 35 -30.62 -7.65 -20.59
N CYS A 36 -31.00 -8.28 -19.47
CA CYS A 36 -30.87 -7.67 -18.16
C CYS A 36 -29.39 -7.34 -17.95
N LEU A 37 -29.03 -6.06 -18.00
CA LEU A 37 -27.77 -5.57 -17.44
C LEU A 37 -27.85 -5.86 -15.95
N VAL A 38 -27.24 -6.97 -15.53
CA VAL A 38 -26.98 -7.25 -14.12
C VAL A 38 -25.91 -6.25 -13.70
N THR A 39 -26.37 -5.13 -13.14
CA THR A 39 -25.52 -4.09 -12.54
C THR A 39 -25.36 -4.34 -11.05
N ASP A 40 -25.42 -5.60 -10.61
CA ASP A 40 -25.04 -5.91 -9.23
C ASP A 40 -23.59 -5.49 -9.06
N THR A 41 -23.40 -4.43 -8.27
CA THR A 41 -22.10 -4.01 -7.80
C THR A 41 -21.57 -5.16 -6.96
N ILE A 42 -20.52 -5.83 -7.45
CA ILE A 42 -19.77 -6.76 -6.63
C ILE A 42 -19.17 -5.92 -5.50
N ASP A 43 -19.75 -6.04 -4.30
CA ASP A 43 -19.12 -5.51 -3.08
C ASP A 43 -17.88 -6.37 -2.84
N PHE A 44 -16.73 -5.81 -3.20
CA PHE A 44 -15.47 -6.34 -2.73
C PHE A 44 -15.36 -5.99 -1.25
N PRO A 45 -14.97 -6.95 -0.38
CA PRO A 45 -14.70 -6.62 1.00
C PRO A 45 -13.62 -5.53 1.04
N ASP A 46 -13.80 -4.57 1.94
CA ASP A 46 -12.75 -3.58 2.23
C ASP A 46 -11.46 -4.30 2.59
N GLU A 47 -10.35 -3.84 2.02
CA GLU A 47 -9.04 -4.38 2.34
C GLU A 47 -8.73 -4.07 3.81
N VAL A 48 -8.52 -5.12 4.61
CA VAL A 48 -8.22 -4.96 6.03
C VAL A 48 -6.80 -4.46 6.15
N ASN A 49 -6.62 -3.27 6.71
CA ASN A 49 -5.31 -2.72 7.00
C ASN A 49 -4.68 -3.48 8.18
N TYR A 50 -3.55 -4.14 7.93
CA TYR A 50 -2.73 -4.79 8.94
C TYR A 50 -1.45 -3.96 9.13
N PRO A 51 -1.34 -3.18 10.22
CA PRO A 51 -0.16 -2.34 10.42
C PRO A 51 1.08 -3.21 10.60
N PRO A 52 2.26 -2.72 10.17
CA PRO A 52 3.51 -3.37 10.50
C PRO A 52 3.74 -3.32 12.01
N SER A 53 4.66 -4.15 12.51
CA SER A 53 5.15 -4.07 13.88
C SER A 53 6.67 -4.28 13.95
N ILE A 54 7.35 -3.50 14.77
CA ILE A 54 8.80 -3.54 14.96
C ILE A 54 9.11 -4.28 16.25
N VAL A 55 9.92 -5.33 16.16
CA VAL A 55 10.44 -6.04 17.34
C VAL A 55 11.96 -6.13 17.29
N ALA A 56 12.58 -6.13 18.47
CA ALA A 56 14.04 -6.25 18.57
C ALA A 56 14.51 -7.60 18.02
N ALA A 57 15.52 -7.58 17.16
CA ALA A 57 16.18 -8.79 16.74
C ALA A 57 16.98 -9.39 17.91
N PRO A 58 17.09 -10.73 18.00
CA PRO A 58 17.96 -11.37 18.99
C PRO A 58 19.41 -10.89 18.86
N GLY A 59 19.96 -10.32 19.94
CA GLY A 59 21.33 -9.78 19.95
C GLY A 59 21.49 -8.37 19.36
N GLY A 60 20.40 -7.75 18.88
CA GLY A 60 20.37 -6.35 18.48
C GLY A 60 20.43 -5.38 19.67
N LEU A 61 20.52 -4.08 19.36
CA LEU A 61 20.50 -3.04 20.38
C LEU A 61 19.18 -3.05 21.16
N PRO A 62 19.22 -2.88 22.49
CA PRO A 62 18.01 -2.94 23.31
C PRO A 62 17.12 -1.73 23.03
N MET A 63 15.92 -1.97 22.51
CA MET A 63 14.89 -0.94 22.36
C MET A 63 14.50 -0.38 23.73
N ASN A 64 14.21 0.93 23.78
CA ASN A 64 13.81 1.66 24.98
C ASN A 64 14.80 1.58 26.15
N ARG A 65 16.07 1.27 25.87
CA ARG A 65 17.17 1.30 26.85
C ARG A 65 18.36 2.06 26.26
N ILE A 66 19.29 2.40 27.14
CA ILE A 66 20.53 3.05 26.77
C ILE A 66 21.49 1.99 26.21
N ALA A 67 21.96 2.22 24.99
CA ALA A 67 23.09 1.53 24.41
C ALA A 67 24.31 2.46 24.43
N HIS A 68 25.44 1.92 24.88
CA HIS A 68 26.71 2.64 24.91
C HIS A 68 27.51 2.27 23.67
N ILE A 69 27.90 3.26 22.89
CA ILE A 69 28.70 3.08 21.68
C ILE A 69 29.98 3.88 21.85
N ASP A 70 31.10 3.17 21.99
CA ASP A 70 32.43 3.77 22.03
C ASP A 70 32.96 3.94 20.60
N ARG A 71 33.05 5.19 20.16
CA ARG A 71 33.52 5.55 18.81
C ARG A 71 34.98 5.19 18.59
N SER A 72 35.79 5.16 19.66
CA SER A 72 37.23 4.90 19.56
C SER A 72 37.55 3.43 19.27
N THR A 73 36.61 2.53 19.60
CA THR A 73 36.73 1.08 19.39
C THR A 73 35.78 0.54 18.32
N ALA A 74 34.91 1.39 17.76
CA ALA A 74 33.99 1.03 16.70
C ALA A 74 34.75 0.57 15.44
N THR A 75 34.40 -0.60 14.92
CA THR A 75 34.98 -1.17 13.69
C THR A 75 34.26 -0.68 12.43
N SER A 76 33.18 0.09 12.59
CA SER A 76 32.31 0.61 11.53
C SER A 76 31.90 2.02 11.90
N ASP A 77 31.77 2.88 10.90
CA ASP A 77 31.26 4.25 11.05
C ASP A 77 29.71 4.29 11.12
N ASP A 78 29.06 3.12 11.09
CA ASP A 78 27.60 2.99 11.19
C ASP A 78 27.15 2.36 12.53
N LEU A 79 26.13 2.95 13.14
CA LEU A 79 25.28 2.31 14.13
C LEU A 79 24.36 1.31 13.42
N THR A 80 24.39 0.06 13.88
CA THR A 80 23.53 -0.99 13.34
C THR A 80 22.29 -1.16 14.20
N LEU A 81 21.12 -0.86 13.63
CA LEU A 81 19.82 -1.18 14.21
C LEU A 81 19.33 -2.49 13.58
N ASP A 82 19.43 -3.57 14.36
CA ASP A 82 18.98 -4.89 13.96
C ASP A 82 17.55 -5.14 14.47
N VAL A 83 16.59 -5.23 13.56
CA VAL A 83 15.16 -5.32 13.86
C VAL A 83 14.48 -6.40 13.04
N ILE A 84 13.36 -6.90 13.56
CA ILE A 84 12.43 -7.71 12.79
C ILE A 84 11.18 -6.86 12.60
N VAL A 85 10.83 -6.61 11.34
CA VAL A 85 9.57 -5.95 10.98
C VAL A 85 8.57 -7.04 10.64
N ARG A 86 7.51 -7.16 11.45
CA ARG A 86 6.40 -8.08 11.23
C ARG A 86 5.33 -7.39 10.41
N ASP A 87 4.94 -8.01 9.31
CA ASP A 87 3.95 -7.47 8.41
C ASP A 87 3.10 -8.59 7.82
N PRO A 88 1.81 -8.69 8.19
CA PRO A 88 0.91 -9.70 7.65
C PRO A 88 0.73 -9.65 6.13
N ASN A 89 1.01 -8.51 5.49
CA ASN A 89 0.92 -8.36 4.04
C ASN A 89 2.29 -8.67 3.40
N GLU A 90 2.60 -9.95 3.23
CA GLU A 90 3.94 -10.43 2.84
C GLU A 90 4.48 -9.89 1.50
N ASP A 91 3.57 -9.47 0.61
CA ASP A 91 3.86 -8.99 -0.74
C ASP A 91 3.99 -7.45 -0.84
N GLN A 92 3.71 -6.70 0.24
CA GLN A 92 3.78 -5.24 0.18
C GLN A 92 5.22 -4.72 0.40
N THR A 93 5.55 -3.59 -0.24
CA THR A 93 6.74 -2.82 0.11
C THR A 93 6.41 -1.92 1.29
N LEU A 94 7.26 -1.87 2.32
CA LEU A 94 7.14 -0.92 3.41
C LEU A 94 8.13 0.22 3.20
N ARG A 95 7.89 1.34 3.88
CA ARG A 95 8.80 2.49 3.93
C ARG A 95 9.23 2.73 5.36
N TYR A 96 10.48 3.14 5.54
CA TYR A 96 10.99 3.52 6.84
C TYR A 96 11.61 4.92 6.82
N ARG A 97 11.59 5.56 7.98
CA ARG A 97 12.28 6.82 8.26
C ARG A 97 12.94 6.73 9.63
N VAL A 98 14.17 7.23 9.72
CA VAL A 98 14.94 7.33 10.95
C VAL A 98 15.12 8.79 11.33
N PHE A 99 14.84 9.11 12.58
CA PHE A 99 15.03 10.45 13.16
C PHE A 99 16.03 10.38 14.31
N VAL A 100 16.78 11.46 14.49
CA VAL A 100 17.74 11.62 15.59
C VAL A 100 17.44 12.93 16.30
N ASP A 101 17.24 12.86 17.62
CA ASP A 101 16.98 14.00 18.50
C ASP A 101 15.83 14.91 18.01
N ASP A 102 14.80 14.33 17.37
CA ASP A 102 13.66 15.08 16.83
C ASP A 102 12.53 15.20 17.85
N ASP A 103 12.68 16.19 18.73
CA ASP A 103 11.70 16.50 19.78
C ASP A 103 10.54 17.38 19.28
N THR A 104 10.68 17.99 18.09
CA THR A 104 9.75 18.97 17.53
C THR A 104 8.89 18.40 16.40
N PHE A 105 9.18 17.18 15.95
CA PHE A 105 8.45 16.45 14.90
C PHE A 105 8.46 17.13 13.53
N ASP A 106 9.37 18.08 13.32
CA ASP A 106 9.52 18.90 12.11
C ASP A 106 10.88 18.70 11.42
N LYS A 107 11.78 17.90 12.02
CA LYS A 107 13.07 17.59 11.42
C LYS A 107 12.91 16.62 10.26
N LEU A 108 13.75 16.78 9.25
CA LEU A 108 13.89 15.80 8.19
C LEU A 108 14.46 14.50 8.76
N PRO A 109 14.05 13.33 8.23
CA PRO A 109 14.68 12.07 8.60
C PRO A 109 16.16 12.11 8.20
N VAL A 110 17.02 11.56 9.06
CA VAL A 110 18.46 11.41 8.77
C VAL A 110 18.72 10.26 7.80
N LEU A 111 17.77 9.32 7.74
CA LEU A 111 17.79 8.19 6.82
C LEU A 111 16.36 7.82 6.47
N ASP A 112 16.09 7.55 5.19
CA ASP A 112 14.85 6.99 4.71
C ASP A 112 15.11 5.89 3.68
N GLY A 113 14.13 5.02 3.48
CA GLY A 113 14.26 3.95 2.52
C GLY A 113 13.04 3.05 2.46
N ASP A 114 13.16 2.00 1.65
CA ASP A 114 12.12 1.03 1.42
C ASP A 114 12.57 -0.35 1.92
N LEU A 115 11.63 -1.12 2.46
CA LEU A 115 11.80 -2.52 2.82
C LEU A 115 11.06 -3.36 1.77
N ALA A 116 11.84 -4.05 0.94
CA ALA A 116 11.31 -4.92 -0.08
C ALA A 116 10.43 -6.03 0.53
N PRO A 117 9.39 -6.50 -0.20
CA PRO A 117 8.64 -7.68 0.19
C PRO A 117 9.54 -8.91 0.19
N LEU A 118 9.33 -9.79 1.16
CA LEU A 118 10.08 -11.05 1.30
C LEU A 118 9.21 -12.30 1.11
N GLY A 119 7.89 -12.16 1.00
CA GLY A 119 6.97 -13.30 0.98
C GLY A 119 6.92 -14.03 2.33
N THR A 120 7.21 -13.33 3.42
CA THR A 120 7.12 -13.81 4.80
C THR A 120 6.68 -12.71 5.75
N VAL A 121 5.89 -13.05 6.77
CA VAL A 121 5.46 -12.10 7.82
C VAL A 121 6.64 -11.40 8.50
N ASP A 122 7.66 -12.15 8.93
CA ASP A 122 8.79 -11.60 9.69
C ASP A 122 9.93 -11.21 8.73
N ARG A 123 10.26 -9.91 8.67
CA ARG A 123 11.32 -9.35 7.83
C ARG A 123 12.51 -8.93 8.67
N HIS A 124 13.55 -9.77 8.70
CA HIS A 124 14.81 -9.42 9.36
C HIS A 124 15.50 -8.29 8.58
N THR A 125 15.73 -7.17 9.26
CA THR A 125 16.14 -5.91 8.62
C THR A 125 17.29 -5.29 9.40
N ILE A 126 18.33 -4.90 8.66
CA ILE A 126 19.50 -4.21 9.20
C ILE A 126 19.49 -2.78 8.67
N ILE A 127 19.23 -1.82 9.56
CA ILE A 127 19.29 -0.40 9.25
C ILE A 127 20.64 0.15 9.73
N ARG A 128 21.40 0.73 8.81
CA ARG A 128 22.72 1.31 9.09
C ARG A 128 22.58 2.83 9.18
N LEU A 129 22.69 3.36 10.38
CA LEU A 129 22.66 4.80 10.65
C LEU A 129 24.10 5.31 10.80
N PRO A 130 24.57 6.24 9.96
CA PRO A 130 25.90 6.81 10.12
C PRO A 130 26.09 7.42 11.52
N LEU A 131 27.18 7.09 12.21
CA LEU A 131 27.50 7.63 13.55
C LEU A 131 27.68 9.14 13.52
N GLU A 132 28.01 9.72 12.37
CA GLU A 132 28.05 11.18 12.19
C GLU A 132 26.67 11.84 12.34
N ALA A 133 25.57 11.12 12.09
CA ALA A 133 24.21 11.64 12.28
C ALA A 133 23.86 11.85 13.77
N LEU A 134 24.54 11.13 14.67
CA LEU A 134 24.46 11.38 16.11
C LEU A 134 25.26 12.65 16.48
N GLY A 135 26.34 12.95 15.77
CA GLY A 135 27.15 14.15 16.00
C GLY A 135 28.28 13.90 16.99
N VAL A 136 28.34 14.70 18.07
CA VAL A 136 29.46 14.72 19.03
C VAL A 136 29.27 13.73 20.17
N ALA A 137 30.36 13.11 20.62
CA ALA A 137 30.36 12.24 21.80
C ALA A 137 30.10 13.02 23.09
N GLY A 138 29.80 12.30 24.17
CA GLY A 138 29.53 12.85 25.50
C GLY A 138 28.08 13.31 25.71
N ARG A 139 27.16 12.97 24.80
CA ARG A 139 25.72 13.18 24.98
C ARG A 139 24.90 11.96 24.59
N CYS A 140 23.67 11.94 25.08
CA CYS A 140 22.68 10.93 24.72
C CYS A 140 21.89 11.38 23.50
N HIS A 141 21.59 10.43 22.62
CA HIS A 141 20.79 10.63 21.43
C HIS A 141 19.56 9.74 21.43
N ARG A 142 18.40 10.30 21.10
CA ARG A 142 17.20 9.50 20.83
C ARG A 142 17.18 9.18 19.34
N VAL A 143 17.31 7.91 19.01
CA VAL A 143 17.14 7.39 17.65
C VAL A 143 15.76 6.76 17.56
N GLU A 144 14.99 7.16 16.55
CA GLU A 144 13.61 6.71 16.35
C GLU A 144 13.46 6.17 14.93
N LEU A 145 12.94 4.95 14.81
CA LEU A 145 12.60 4.30 13.56
C LEU A 145 11.08 4.27 13.43
N ILE A 146 10.56 4.75 12.31
CA ILE A 146 9.15 4.67 11.96
C ILE A 146 9.01 3.80 10.70
N VAL A 147 8.07 2.87 10.70
CA VAL A 147 7.76 1.99 9.57
C VAL A 147 6.27 2.04 9.25
N THR A 148 5.93 2.13 7.96
CA THR A 148 4.56 2.22 7.42
C THR A 148 4.50 1.65 6.00
N SER A 149 3.33 1.33 5.43
CA SER A 149 3.23 1.03 4.00
C SER A 149 3.56 2.25 3.13
N ALA A 150 3.15 3.45 3.57
CA ALA A 150 3.43 4.70 2.88
C ALA A 150 3.29 5.89 3.84
N PHE A 151 4.17 6.88 3.70
CA PHE A 151 4.05 8.15 4.41
C PHE A 151 3.07 9.11 3.71
N SER A 152 2.43 9.97 4.50
CA SER A 152 1.57 11.03 4.00
C SER A 152 2.28 11.92 2.96
N PRO A 153 1.63 12.24 1.82
CA PRO A 153 2.23 13.07 0.79
C PRO A 153 2.24 14.56 1.14
N SER A 154 1.64 14.96 2.27
CA SER A 154 1.43 16.37 2.62
C SER A 154 2.72 17.17 2.89
N GLY A 155 3.89 16.52 2.93
CA GLY A 155 5.22 17.14 3.03
C GLY A 155 5.53 17.80 4.38
N THR A 156 4.51 18.24 5.12
CA THR A 156 4.61 18.81 6.46
C THR A 156 4.53 17.74 7.55
N ALA A 157 3.89 16.61 7.25
CA ALA A 157 3.71 15.51 8.18
C ALA A 157 4.70 14.38 7.89
N LEU A 158 5.97 14.61 8.20
CA LEU A 158 7.09 13.71 7.87
C LEU A 158 7.02 12.35 8.59
N ARG A 159 6.12 12.20 9.55
CA ARG A 159 5.96 11.00 10.37
C ARG A 159 4.60 10.33 10.21
N GLU A 160 3.64 11.01 9.60
CA GLU A 160 2.28 10.49 9.49
C GLU A 160 2.22 9.43 8.38
N PRO A 161 1.58 8.28 8.65
CA PRO A 161 1.26 7.34 7.59
C PRO A 161 0.19 7.92 6.66
N ALA A 162 0.18 7.46 5.41
CA ALA A 162 -0.85 7.80 4.43
C ALA A 162 -2.22 7.24 4.86
N THR A 163 -2.21 6.05 5.49
CA THR A 163 -3.39 5.41 6.07
C THR A 163 -3.35 5.52 7.59
N PRO A 164 -4.36 6.12 8.25
CA PRO A 164 -4.37 6.24 9.70
C PRO A 164 -4.23 4.88 10.40
N GLY A 165 -3.28 4.80 11.34
CA GLY A 165 -3.00 3.58 12.10
C GLY A 165 -2.10 2.57 11.39
N ASP A 166 -1.72 2.79 10.12
CA ASP A 166 -0.74 1.97 9.41
C ASP A 166 0.70 2.39 9.75
N VAL A 167 1.10 2.25 11.00
CA VAL A 167 2.42 2.67 11.45
C VAL A 167 2.80 1.92 12.73
N ASP A 168 4.08 1.63 12.86
CA ASP A 168 4.71 1.33 14.15
C ASP A 168 6.04 2.07 14.27
N ASP A 169 6.47 2.29 15.51
CA ASP A 169 7.70 2.98 15.83
C ASP A 169 8.52 2.26 16.91
N ALA A 170 9.84 2.41 16.83
CA ALA A 170 10.77 1.91 17.82
C ALA A 170 11.81 2.97 18.12
N SER A 171 12.24 3.03 19.39
CA SER A 171 13.24 4.00 19.82
C SER A 171 14.38 3.38 20.60
N TRP A 172 15.56 3.99 20.47
CA TRP A 172 16.77 3.67 21.21
C TRP A 172 17.37 4.94 21.79
N TRP A 173 17.94 4.81 22.98
CA TRP A 173 18.79 5.85 23.56
C TRP A 173 20.24 5.43 23.34
N ILE A 174 21.01 6.26 22.64
CA ILE A 174 22.41 5.98 22.32
C ILE A 174 23.30 6.98 23.08
N GLU A 175 24.13 6.50 23.99
CA GLU A 175 25.24 7.29 24.53
C GLU A 175 26.46 7.06 23.64
N LEU A 176 26.87 8.09 22.91
CA LEU A 176 28.09 8.05 22.12
C LEU A 176 29.26 8.51 22.99
N THR A 177 30.26 7.65 23.15
CA THR A 177 31.45 7.90 23.97
C THR A 177 32.72 7.89 23.13
N ASP A 178 33.78 8.49 23.64
CA ASP A 178 35.12 8.46 23.06
C ASP A 178 36.19 8.54 24.17
N ALA A 179 37.47 8.65 23.78
CA ALA A 179 38.58 8.72 24.71
C ALA A 179 38.54 9.94 25.64
N ASP A 180 37.96 11.05 25.19
CA ASP A 180 37.84 12.31 25.94
C ASP A 180 36.52 12.39 26.73
N HIS A 181 35.52 11.59 26.34
CA HIS A 181 34.18 11.50 26.91
C HIS A 181 33.86 10.04 27.25
N PRO A 182 34.52 9.45 28.27
CA PRO A 182 34.22 8.08 28.70
C PRO A 182 32.80 8.00 29.28
N SER A 183 32.17 6.83 29.16
CA SER A 183 30.83 6.61 29.75
C SER A 183 30.86 6.93 31.23
N ILE A 184 29.96 7.83 31.65
CA ILE A 184 29.75 8.16 33.05
C ILE A 184 28.38 7.59 33.40
N GLU A 185 28.28 6.83 34.48
CA GLU A 185 27.10 6.05 34.91
C GLU A 185 25.79 6.86 35.12
N ARG A 186 25.75 8.14 34.76
CA ARG A 186 24.54 8.97 34.75
C ARG A 186 23.73 8.74 33.47
N ALA A 187 22.75 7.87 33.63
CA ALA A 187 21.78 7.46 32.64
C ALA A 187 21.11 8.62 31.91
N CYS A 188 21.02 8.49 30.58
CA CYS A 188 20.08 9.19 29.70
C CYS A 188 18.64 9.00 30.23
N LEU A 189 18.16 9.91 31.08
CA LEU A 189 16.79 9.96 31.60
C LEU A 189 16.33 11.41 31.73
#